data_AF-A0A816DUE8-F1
#
_entry.id   AF-A0A816DUE8-F1
#
_cell.length_a   1.000
_cell.length_b   1.000
_cell.length_c   1.000
_cell.angle_alpha   90.00
_cell.angle_beta   90.00
_cell.angle_gamma   90.00
#
_symmetry.space_group_name_H-M   'P 1'
#
loop_
_entity.id
_entity.type
_entity.pdbx_description
1 polymer ?
#
loop_
_entity_poly.entity_id
_entity_poly.type
_entity_poly.pdbx_seq_one_letter_code
_entity_poly.pdbx_strand_id
1 'polypeptide(L)'
;MKNCNVFDNVKTLTLTTKLITNNAECYFINAESLILRRYSYENFYEDDDDKPDLNSTKIKLLRTIVNLSNIKYLTIDNDIYLTSALFLDLLKELPNVSSLKIDEDQLMKIFDNIELCEYLNKNIKKLEIFSSQFFDKRIFLNKINILFSQVFPNIEQFTCTYMKRVDDLLVILKQCSKLSIIKCEVISKPVNSWIQINASKLDVYLDFKSVNEETDDEEDNDDDDDEYGYDDDEE
;
A
#
# COMPACT_ATOMS: atom_id res chain seq x y z
N MET A 1 -14.35 -21.63 30.81
CA MET A 1 -14.24 -20.98 29.49
C MET A 1 -15.42 -20.02 29.37
N LYS A 2 -15.19 -18.70 29.27
CA LYS A 2 -16.27 -17.76 28.93
C LYS A 2 -16.81 -18.17 27.55
N ASN A 3 -18.13 -18.23 27.40
CA ASN A 3 -18.76 -18.44 26.10
C ASN A 3 -18.36 -17.26 25.19
N CYS A 4 -17.51 -17.53 24.21
CA CYS A 4 -17.17 -16.57 23.18
C CYS A 4 -18.31 -16.56 22.16
N ASN A 5 -18.85 -15.39 21.84
CA ASN A 5 -19.88 -15.24 20.82
C ASN A 5 -19.24 -15.51 19.45
N VAL A 6 -19.72 -16.54 18.76
CA VAL A 6 -19.22 -16.90 17.43
C VAL A 6 -20.03 -16.20 16.36
N PHE A 7 -19.35 -15.52 15.44
CA PHE A 7 -19.94 -14.83 14.29
C PHE A 7 -19.48 -15.54 13.01
N ASP A 8 -20.43 -16.18 12.31
CA ASP A 8 -20.19 -17.01 11.12
C ASP A 8 -20.65 -16.35 9.81
N ASN A 9 -21.41 -15.27 9.89
CA ASN A 9 -21.88 -14.47 8.77
C ASN A 9 -20.92 -13.33 8.38
N VAL A 10 -19.93 -13.02 9.22
CA VAL A 10 -18.95 -11.96 8.96
C VAL A 10 -17.87 -12.44 7.99
N LYS A 11 -17.78 -11.79 6.83
CA LYS A 11 -16.76 -12.06 5.80
C LYS A 11 -15.58 -11.10 5.81
N THR A 12 -15.83 -9.86 6.20
CA THR A 12 -14.81 -8.81 6.33
C THR A 12 -14.80 -8.32 7.75
N LEU A 13 -13.63 -8.37 8.37
CA LEU A 13 -13.41 -7.93 9.74
C LEU A 13 -12.44 -6.76 9.76
N THR A 14 -12.91 -5.62 10.25
CA THR A 14 -12.07 -4.46 10.54
C THR A 14 -11.75 -4.43 12.02
N LEU A 15 -10.47 -4.56 12.36
CA LEU A 15 -9.98 -4.49 13.73
C LEU A 15 -9.10 -3.28 13.93
N THR A 16 -9.40 -2.57 15.00
CA THR A 16 -8.49 -1.58 15.56
C THR A 16 -7.44 -2.29 16.40
N THR A 17 -6.17 -1.94 16.22
CA THR A 17 -5.03 -2.54 16.96
C THR A 17 -5.13 -2.43 18.49
N LYS A 18 -5.89 -1.45 19.01
CA LYS A 18 -6.19 -1.28 20.45
C LYS A 18 -7.16 -2.34 21.01
N LEU A 19 -8.04 -2.89 20.17
CA LEU A 19 -9.04 -3.88 20.58
C LEU A 19 -8.49 -5.31 20.61
N ILE A 20 -7.27 -5.52 20.12
CA ILE A 20 -6.59 -6.82 20.15
C ILE A 20 -6.10 -7.09 21.58
N THR A 21 -6.93 -7.74 22.37
CA THR A 21 -6.67 -8.05 23.78
C THR A 21 -6.97 -9.53 24.08
N ASN A 22 -6.50 -10.01 25.22
CA ASN A 22 -6.71 -11.38 25.68
C ASN A 22 -8.16 -11.69 26.11
N ASN A 23 -9.01 -10.68 26.22
CA ASN A 23 -10.40 -10.80 26.68
C ASN A 23 -11.42 -10.64 25.54
N ALA A 24 -11.06 -11.08 24.33
CA ALA A 24 -11.98 -11.05 23.19
C ALA A 24 -13.24 -11.87 23.50
N GLU A 25 -14.40 -11.21 23.45
CA GLU A 25 -15.71 -11.84 23.70
C GLU A 25 -16.36 -12.34 22.40
N CYS A 26 -15.74 -12.06 21.26
CA CYS A 26 -16.22 -12.38 19.92
C CYS A 26 -15.17 -13.16 19.13
N TYR A 27 -15.62 -14.19 18.40
CA TYR A 27 -14.79 -14.98 17.49
C TYR A 27 -15.40 -15.02 16.08
N PHE A 28 -14.63 -14.59 15.09
CA PHE A 28 -15.06 -14.50 13.69
C PHE A 28 -14.49 -15.69 12.90
N ILE A 29 -15.31 -16.72 12.72
CA ILE A 29 -14.84 -18.00 12.18
C ILE A 29 -14.71 -18.00 10.64
N ASN A 30 -15.58 -17.27 9.94
CA ASN A 30 -15.68 -17.30 8.48
C ASN A 30 -15.16 -16.02 7.80
N ALA A 31 -14.49 -15.15 8.54
CA ALA A 31 -13.87 -13.96 7.96
C ALA A 31 -12.79 -14.39 6.95
N GLU A 32 -12.80 -13.77 5.78
CA GLU A 32 -11.83 -13.98 4.70
C GLU A 32 -10.98 -12.73 4.47
N SER A 33 -11.45 -11.56 4.92
CA SER A 33 -10.74 -10.30 4.84
C SER A 33 -10.49 -9.74 6.25
N LEU A 34 -9.25 -9.36 6.51
CA LEU A 34 -8.82 -8.68 7.72
C LEU A 34 -8.31 -7.28 7.36
N ILE A 35 -8.91 -6.27 7.96
CA ILE A 35 -8.47 -4.87 7.84
C ILE A 35 -7.95 -4.46 9.21
N LEU A 36 -6.67 -4.09 9.29
CA LEU A 36 -6.06 -3.55 10.48
C LEU A 36 -5.96 -2.04 10.31
N ARG A 37 -6.43 -1.28 11.31
CA ARG A 37 -6.26 0.17 11.39
C ARG A 37 -5.89 0.62 12.81
N ARG A 38 -5.30 1.80 12.96
CA ARG A 38 -5.06 2.41 14.27
C ARG A 38 -6.37 2.94 14.86
N TYR A 39 -6.38 3.15 16.17
CA TYR A 39 -7.49 3.83 16.84
C TYR A 39 -7.25 5.33 16.77
N SER A 40 -7.74 5.99 15.73
CA SER A 40 -7.75 7.46 15.70
C SER A 40 -9.03 7.96 16.38
N TYR A 41 -8.90 8.55 17.57
CA TYR A 41 -9.84 9.57 18.03
C TYR A 41 -9.14 10.90 17.81
N GLU A 42 -9.88 11.88 17.28
CA GLU A 42 -9.42 13.21 16.83
C GLU A 42 -8.75 14.10 17.90
N ASN A 43 -8.46 13.58 19.09
CA ASN A 43 -7.74 14.30 20.14
C ASN A 43 -6.96 13.27 20.95
N PHE A 44 -5.63 13.29 20.91
CA PHE A 44 -4.71 13.13 22.05
C PHE A 44 -3.28 12.97 21.51
N TYR A 45 -2.48 14.02 21.68
CA TYR A 45 -1.04 14.14 21.43
C TYR A 45 -0.18 13.30 22.41
N GLU A 46 -0.63 12.10 22.80
CA GLU A 46 0.02 11.31 23.87
C GLU A 46 0.27 9.85 23.50
N ASP A 47 0.30 9.49 22.22
CA ASP A 47 0.93 8.23 21.83
C ASP A 47 2.38 8.54 21.48
N ASP A 48 3.33 7.85 22.14
CA ASP A 48 4.73 7.77 21.69
C ASP A 48 4.72 7.42 20.20
N ASP A 49 5.01 8.39 19.32
CA ASP A 49 5.02 8.22 17.87
C ASP A 49 6.00 7.10 17.41
N ASP A 50 6.88 6.66 18.30
CA ASP A 50 7.87 5.62 18.06
C ASP A 50 7.40 4.20 18.39
N LYS A 51 6.22 3.99 18.99
CA LYS A 51 5.77 2.64 19.38
C LYS A 51 4.89 2.00 18.31
N PRO A 52 5.23 0.78 17.83
CA PRO A 52 4.41 0.08 16.85
C PRO A 52 3.04 -0.28 17.43
N ASP A 53 2.00 -0.04 16.64
CA ASP A 53 0.61 -0.31 17.00
C ASP A 53 0.37 -1.80 17.28
N LEU A 54 1.13 -2.63 16.57
CA LEU A 54 1.22 -4.07 16.74
C LEU A 54 2.51 -4.45 17.45
N ASN A 55 2.45 -5.52 18.23
CA ASN A 55 3.63 -6.21 18.73
C ASN A 55 3.38 -7.71 18.62
N SER A 56 4.42 -8.52 18.79
CA SER A 56 4.31 -9.98 18.64
C SER A 56 3.26 -10.60 19.57
N THR A 57 2.98 -10.00 20.73
CA THR A 57 1.91 -10.46 21.63
C THR A 57 0.54 -10.20 21.03
N LYS A 58 0.27 -8.99 20.54
CA LYS A 58 -1.00 -8.65 19.87
C LYS A 58 -1.21 -9.51 18.61
N ILE A 59 -0.16 -9.72 17.82
CA ILE A 59 -0.22 -10.58 16.63
C ILE A 59 -0.69 -12.00 17.02
N LYS A 60 -0.11 -12.59 18.07
CA LYS A 60 -0.54 -13.92 18.57
C LYS A 60 -1.98 -13.92 19.08
N LEU A 61 -2.40 -12.83 19.73
CA LEU A 61 -3.77 -12.68 20.23
C LEU A 61 -4.81 -12.59 19.12
N LEU A 62 -4.46 -12.23 17.88
CA LEU A 62 -5.42 -12.24 16.77
C LEU A 62 -6.10 -13.60 16.58
N ARG A 63 -5.41 -14.71 16.88
CA ARG A 63 -5.98 -16.07 16.80
C ARG A 63 -7.17 -16.28 17.73
N THR A 64 -7.30 -15.51 18.81
CA THR A 64 -8.44 -15.60 19.73
C THR A 64 -9.67 -14.84 19.23
N ILE A 65 -9.48 -13.95 18.26
CA ILE A 65 -10.53 -13.08 17.69
C ILE A 65 -11.01 -13.62 16.34
N VAL A 66 -10.11 -14.15 15.51
CA VAL A 66 -10.43 -14.53 14.13
C VAL A 66 -9.70 -15.80 13.72
N ASN A 67 -10.34 -16.61 12.87
CA ASN A 67 -9.67 -17.74 12.25
C ASN A 67 -8.68 -17.25 11.18
N LEU A 68 -7.42 -17.08 11.57
CA LEU A 68 -6.38 -16.56 10.68
C LEU A 68 -6.11 -17.42 9.43
N SER A 69 -6.38 -18.73 9.50
CA SER A 69 -6.24 -19.62 8.33
C SER A 69 -7.29 -19.35 7.25
N ASN A 70 -8.39 -18.67 7.56
CA ASN A 70 -9.41 -18.33 6.57
C ASN A 70 -9.13 -17.00 5.87
N ILE A 71 -8.22 -16.18 6.40
CA ILE A 71 -7.89 -14.88 5.83
C ILE A 71 -7.11 -15.07 4.53
N LYS A 72 -7.65 -14.46 3.47
CA LYS A 72 -7.06 -14.41 2.11
C LYS A 72 -6.69 -12.97 1.73
N TYR A 73 -7.41 -12.00 2.28
CA TYR A 73 -7.27 -10.58 2.00
C TYR A 73 -6.81 -9.85 3.26
N LEU A 74 -5.65 -9.20 3.19
CA LEU A 74 -5.11 -8.38 4.26
C LEU A 74 -5.08 -6.91 3.81
N THR A 75 -5.62 -6.02 4.62
CA THR A 75 -5.47 -4.56 4.47
C THR A 75 -4.75 -4.00 5.68
N ILE A 76 -3.64 -3.29 5.45
CA ILE A 76 -2.94 -2.49 6.44
C ILE A 76 -3.25 -1.03 6.13
N ASP A 77 -3.98 -0.37 7.04
CA ASP A 77 -4.35 1.03 6.87
C ASP A 77 -3.15 1.97 7.08
N ASN A 78 -3.25 3.20 6.57
CA ASN A 78 -2.13 4.16 6.54
C ASN A 78 -1.64 4.58 7.94
N ASP A 79 -2.55 4.57 8.92
CA ASP A 79 -2.37 5.05 10.27
C ASP A 79 -1.68 4.04 11.20
N ILE A 80 -1.40 2.82 10.71
CA ILE A 80 -0.66 1.81 11.46
C ILE A 80 0.84 2.02 11.29
N TYR A 81 1.55 2.13 12.41
CA TYR A 81 3.00 1.94 12.44
C TYR A 81 3.35 0.46 12.58
N LEU A 82 3.95 -0.11 11.53
CA LEU A 82 4.35 -1.51 11.45
C LEU A 82 5.80 -1.65 10.96
N THR A 83 6.68 -2.24 11.78
CA THR A 83 8.04 -2.56 11.34
C THR A 83 8.04 -3.80 10.43
N SER A 84 9.03 -3.93 9.57
CA SER A 84 9.15 -5.07 8.63
C SER A 84 9.18 -6.42 9.33
N ALA A 85 9.82 -6.50 10.51
CA ALA A 85 9.84 -7.73 11.32
C ALA A 85 8.45 -8.10 11.85
N LEU A 86 7.70 -7.12 12.36
CA LEU A 86 6.33 -7.34 12.84
C LEU A 86 5.37 -7.67 11.70
N PHE A 87 5.59 -7.10 10.51
CA PHE A 87 4.78 -7.44 9.35
C PHE A 87 5.01 -8.89 8.91
N LEU A 88 6.26 -9.34 8.91
CA LEU A 88 6.58 -10.74 8.64
C LEU A 88 5.96 -11.68 9.68
N ASP A 89 6.04 -11.34 10.97
CA ASP A 89 5.39 -12.10 12.03
C ASP A 89 3.88 -12.21 11.78
N LEU A 90 3.22 -11.11 11.44
CA LEU A 90 1.80 -11.08 11.10
C LEU A 90 1.48 -12.00 9.92
N LEU A 91 2.26 -11.93 8.84
CA LEU A 91 2.05 -12.75 7.64
C LEU A 91 2.26 -14.25 7.92
N LYS A 92 3.24 -14.61 8.75
CA LYS A 92 3.45 -16.01 9.17
C LYS A 92 2.24 -16.59 9.90
N GLU A 93 1.45 -15.75 10.56
CA GLU A 93 0.20 -16.17 11.21
C GLU A 93 -0.99 -16.30 10.25
N LEU A 94 -0.86 -15.77 9.02
CA LEU A 94 -1.88 -15.68 7.97
C LEU A 94 -1.51 -16.54 6.74
N PRO A 95 -1.50 -17.88 6.87
CA PRO A 95 -0.85 -18.78 5.89
C PRO A 95 -1.48 -18.77 4.49
N ASN A 96 -2.72 -18.28 4.35
CA ASN A 96 -3.47 -18.29 3.09
C ASN A 96 -3.67 -16.89 2.50
N VAL A 97 -2.99 -15.87 3.04
CA VAL A 97 -3.04 -14.52 2.47
C VAL A 97 -2.36 -14.50 1.11
N SER A 98 -3.14 -14.12 0.11
CA SER A 98 -2.68 -13.95 -1.27
C SER A 98 -3.00 -12.57 -1.83
N SER A 99 -3.72 -11.73 -1.08
CA SER A 99 -4.07 -10.37 -1.45
C SER A 99 -3.64 -9.41 -0.36
N LEU A 100 -2.87 -8.40 -0.74
CA LEU A 100 -2.38 -7.35 0.15
C LEU A 100 -2.85 -5.99 -0.36
N LYS A 101 -3.50 -5.24 0.52
CA LYS A 101 -3.75 -3.81 0.36
C LYS A 101 -2.94 -3.04 1.40
N ILE A 102 -2.13 -2.09 0.97
CA ILE A 102 -1.20 -1.36 1.85
C ILE A 102 -0.97 0.06 1.36
N ASP A 103 -0.77 0.98 2.31
CA ASP A 103 -0.38 2.36 2.00
C ASP A 103 1.05 2.41 1.44
N GLU A 104 1.28 3.32 0.50
CA GLU A 104 2.58 3.53 -0.14
C GLU A 104 3.71 3.74 0.88
N ASP A 105 3.53 4.59 1.88
CA ASP A 105 4.57 4.93 2.86
C ASP A 105 4.95 3.71 3.71
N GLN A 106 3.97 2.88 4.05
CA GLN A 106 4.21 1.64 4.77
C GLN A 106 4.98 0.65 3.89
N LEU A 107 4.60 0.52 2.61
CA LEU A 107 5.32 -0.32 1.66
C LEU A 107 6.77 0.15 1.45
N MET A 108 7.05 1.45 1.50
CA MET A 108 8.42 1.96 1.36
C MET A 108 9.34 1.56 2.52
N LYS A 109 8.77 1.35 3.72
CA LYS A 109 9.51 0.97 4.94
C LYS A 109 9.90 -0.51 4.97
N ILE A 110 9.32 -1.37 4.12
CA ILE A 110 9.53 -2.81 4.22
C ILE A 110 10.67 -3.37 3.36
N PHE A 111 11.23 -2.58 2.45
CA PHE A 111 12.21 -3.05 1.47
C PHE A 111 13.52 -3.56 2.06
N ASP A 112 13.89 -3.12 3.26
CA ASP A 112 15.17 -3.50 3.86
C ASP A 112 15.15 -4.91 4.47
N ASN A 113 13.99 -5.57 4.53
CA ASN A 113 13.85 -6.93 5.07
C ASN A 113 13.73 -7.97 3.95
N ILE A 114 14.85 -8.65 3.66
CA ILE A 114 14.96 -9.68 2.62
C ILE A 114 13.95 -10.82 2.83
N GLU A 115 13.83 -11.33 4.07
CA GLU A 115 12.94 -12.46 4.37
C GLU A 115 11.46 -12.09 4.12
N LEU A 116 11.06 -10.88 4.48
CA LEU A 116 9.74 -10.36 4.17
C LEU A 116 9.51 -10.23 2.66
N CYS A 117 10.47 -9.70 1.93
CA CYS A 117 10.38 -9.58 0.47
C CYS A 117 10.22 -10.95 -0.20
N GLU A 118 10.99 -11.95 0.21
CA GLU A 118 10.85 -13.34 -0.28
C GLU A 118 9.48 -13.93 0.05
N TYR A 119 8.99 -13.68 1.27
CA TYR A 119 7.67 -14.12 1.69
C TYR A 119 6.57 -13.50 0.81
N LEU A 120 6.62 -12.18 0.59
CA LEU A 120 5.64 -11.45 -0.22
C LEU A 120 5.64 -11.95 -1.67
N ASN A 121 6.81 -12.11 -2.27
CA ASN A 121 6.97 -12.61 -3.63
C ASN A 121 6.30 -13.98 -3.82
N LYS A 122 6.50 -14.89 -2.86
CA LYS A 122 5.96 -16.24 -2.92
C LYS A 122 4.43 -16.25 -2.81
N ASN A 123 3.89 -15.51 -1.85
CA ASN A 123 2.51 -15.70 -1.40
C ASN A 123 1.52 -14.68 -1.99
N ILE A 124 1.94 -13.43 -2.23
CA ILE A 124 1.04 -12.38 -2.71
C ILE A 124 0.86 -12.49 -4.23
N LYS A 125 -0.40 -12.50 -4.66
CA LYS A 125 -0.84 -12.51 -6.06
C LYS A 125 -1.63 -11.27 -6.44
N LYS A 126 -2.28 -10.64 -5.47
CA LYS A 126 -3.02 -9.39 -5.67
C LYS A 126 -2.40 -8.31 -4.78
N LEU A 127 -1.99 -7.22 -5.40
CA LEU A 127 -1.41 -6.08 -4.70
C LEU A 127 -2.25 -4.84 -5.00
N GLU A 128 -2.73 -4.20 -3.95
CA GLU A 128 -3.38 -2.90 -4.01
C GLU A 128 -2.56 -1.89 -3.20
N ILE A 129 -2.10 -0.85 -3.88
CA ILE A 129 -1.36 0.24 -3.26
C ILE A 129 -2.25 1.47 -3.29
N PHE A 130 -2.58 1.97 -2.11
CA PHE A 130 -3.29 3.23 -1.96
C PHE A 130 -2.35 4.28 -1.39
N SER A 131 -2.64 5.54 -1.68
CA SER A 131 -1.93 6.66 -1.08
C SER A 131 -2.95 7.55 -0.41
N SER A 132 -2.75 7.79 0.89
CA SER A 132 -3.60 8.64 1.70
C SER A 132 -3.24 10.13 1.61
N GLN A 133 -2.06 10.45 1.06
CA GLN A 133 -1.55 11.81 1.00
C GLN A 133 -1.55 12.34 -0.44
N PHE A 134 -2.08 13.55 -0.62
CA PHE A 134 -1.94 14.33 -1.85
C PHE A 134 -0.49 14.82 -2.08
N PHE A 135 0.41 14.54 -1.13
CA PHE A 135 1.77 15.05 -1.11
C PHE A 135 2.77 14.04 -1.67
N ASP A 136 3.46 14.52 -2.69
CA ASP A 136 4.68 13.99 -3.29
C ASP A 136 4.68 12.51 -3.74
N LYS A 137 3.90 12.27 -4.80
CA LYS A 137 3.83 11.04 -5.61
C LYS A 137 5.18 10.57 -6.21
N ARG A 138 6.34 11.14 -5.83
CA ARG A 138 7.66 10.83 -6.39
C ARG A 138 8.33 9.60 -5.76
N ILE A 139 7.96 9.21 -4.53
CA ILE A 139 8.68 8.15 -3.79
C ILE A 139 8.40 6.75 -4.39
N PHE A 140 7.14 6.41 -4.68
CA PHE A 140 6.80 5.18 -5.42
C PHE A 140 7.60 5.03 -6.71
N LEU A 141 7.77 6.14 -7.44
CA LEU A 141 8.37 6.17 -8.77
C LEU A 141 9.84 5.75 -8.77
N ASN A 142 10.60 6.15 -7.74
CA ASN A 142 12.03 5.83 -7.68
C ASN A 142 12.32 4.37 -7.33
N LYS A 143 11.38 3.69 -6.67
CA LYS A 143 11.55 2.28 -6.27
C LYS A 143 10.64 1.30 -7.01
N ILE A 144 9.84 1.75 -7.98
CA ILE A 144 8.92 0.89 -8.74
C ILE A 144 9.63 -0.30 -9.40
N ASN A 145 10.83 -0.07 -9.94
CA ASN A 145 11.66 -1.12 -10.52
C ASN A 145 12.02 -2.19 -9.48
N ILE A 146 12.47 -1.79 -8.28
CA ILE A 146 12.85 -2.72 -7.20
C ILE A 146 11.61 -3.49 -6.74
N LEU A 147 10.51 -2.78 -6.51
CA LEU A 147 9.26 -3.32 -6.04
C LEU A 147 8.77 -4.47 -6.94
N PHE A 148 8.66 -4.24 -8.26
CA PHE A 148 8.11 -5.24 -9.16
C PHE A 148 9.13 -6.27 -9.66
N SER A 149 10.43 -5.95 -9.69
CA SER A 149 11.45 -6.94 -10.08
C SER A 149 11.84 -7.90 -8.95
N GLN A 150 11.80 -7.45 -7.69
CA GLN A 150 12.30 -8.25 -6.55
C GLN A 150 11.18 -8.72 -5.63
N VAL A 151 10.25 -7.84 -5.26
CA VAL A 151 9.24 -8.13 -4.23
C VAL A 151 7.98 -8.71 -4.83
N PHE A 152 7.53 -8.19 -5.97
CA PHE A 152 6.26 -8.56 -6.59
C PHE A 152 6.36 -9.01 -8.06
N PRO A 153 7.38 -9.81 -8.48
CA PRO A 153 7.49 -10.25 -9.87
C PRO A 153 6.38 -11.24 -10.28
N ASN A 154 5.72 -11.85 -9.31
CA ASN A 154 4.73 -12.92 -9.50
C ASN A 154 3.27 -12.48 -9.27
N ILE A 155 3.01 -11.17 -9.17
CA ILE A 155 1.63 -10.69 -9.02
C ILE A 155 0.84 -10.93 -10.30
N GLU A 156 -0.45 -11.16 -10.11
CA GLU A 156 -1.43 -11.43 -11.16
C GLU A 156 -2.38 -10.24 -11.32
N GLN A 157 -2.61 -9.51 -10.23
CA GLN A 157 -3.49 -8.33 -10.22
C GLN A 157 -2.80 -7.19 -9.47
N PHE A 158 -2.73 -6.04 -10.12
CA PHE A 158 -2.22 -4.82 -9.52
C PHE A 158 -3.31 -3.75 -9.52
N THR A 159 -3.46 -3.06 -8.38
CA THR A 159 -4.35 -1.90 -8.25
C THR A 159 -3.58 -0.75 -7.64
N CYS A 160 -3.70 0.45 -8.20
CA CYS A 160 -3.17 1.66 -7.58
C CYS A 160 -4.15 2.83 -7.66
N THR A 161 -4.04 3.79 -6.74
CA THR A 161 -4.88 5.00 -6.78
C THR A 161 -4.52 5.90 -7.96
N TYR A 162 -3.22 6.03 -8.28
CA TYR A 162 -2.73 6.98 -9.27
C TYR A 162 -1.67 6.39 -10.21
N MET A 163 -1.71 6.75 -11.49
CA MET A 163 -0.66 6.40 -12.47
C MET A 163 -0.38 7.57 -13.41
N LYS A 164 0.77 8.25 -13.22
CA LYS A 164 1.11 9.49 -13.93
C LYS A 164 2.00 9.28 -15.15
N ARG A 165 2.93 8.32 -15.14
CA ARG A 165 3.88 8.14 -16.25
C ARG A 165 3.62 6.84 -16.99
N VAL A 166 3.79 6.90 -18.31
CA VAL A 166 3.76 5.72 -19.18
C VAL A 166 4.88 4.76 -18.78
N ASP A 167 6.06 5.27 -18.41
CA ASP A 167 7.20 4.44 -17.98
C ASP A 167 6.87 3.52 -16.81
N ASP A 168 6.10 4.01 -15.83
CA ASP A 168 5.71 3.23 -14.65
C ASP A 168 4.85 2.03 -15.04
N LEU A 169 3.86 2.28 -15.91
CA LEU A 169 3.02 1.24 -16.50
C LEU A 169 3.88 0.23 -17.27
N LEU A 170 4.82 0.70 -18.09
CA LEU A 170 5.71 -0.16 -18.85
C LEU A 170 6.62 -1.01 -17.96
N VAL A 171 7.13 -0.46 -16.87
CA VAL A 171 7.91 -1.22 -15.87
C VAL A 171 7.06 -2.33 -15.29
N ILE A 172 5.84 -2.02 -14.81
CA ILE A 172 4.94 -3.03 -14.24
C ILE A 172 4.66 -4.15 -15.25
N LEU A 173 4.27 -3.78 -16.48
CA LEU A 173 4.00 -4.74 -17.56
C LEU A 173 5.21 -5.60 -17.91
N LYS A 174 6.43 -5.02 -17.87
CA LYS A 174 7.66 -5.73 -18.22
C LYS A 174 8.13 -6.68 -17.10
N GLN A 175 7.99 -6.28 -15.84
CA GLN A 175 8.55 -7.03 -14.70
C GLN A 175 7.59 -8.12 -14.20
N CYS A 176 6.29 -7.95 -14.36
CA CYS A 176 5.29 -8.88 -13.82
C CYS A 176 4.78 -9.85 -14.89
N SER A 177 5.52 -10.93 -15.12
CA SER A 177 5.21 -11.95 -16.15
C SER A 177 3.85 -12.65 -16.03
N LYS A 178 3.24 -12.63 -14.84
CA LYS A 178 1.93 -13.26 -14.55
C LYS A 178 0.79 -12.25 -14.48
N LEU A 179 1.08 -10.98 -14.72
CA LEU A 179 0.11 -9.92 -14.58
C LEU A 179 -0.99 -10.08 -15.63
N SER A 180 -2.23 -10.11 -15.16
CA SER A 180 -3.42 -10.28 -15.98
C SER A 180 -4.37 -9.10 -15.87
N ILE A 181 -4.29 -8.35 -14.76
CA ILE A 181 -5.16 -7.21 -14.48
C ILE A 181 -4.34 -6.06 -13.89
N ILE A 182 -4.49 -4.88 -14.47
CA ILE A 182 -4.10 -3.61 -13.85
C ILE A 182 -5.36 -2.78 -13.69
N LYS A 183 -5.57 -2.26 -12.48
CA LYS A 183 -6.62 -1.29 -12.18
C LYS A 183 -6.00 -0.01 -11.69
N CYS A 184 -6.46 1.13 -12.17
CA CYS A 184 -6.12 2.40 -11.54
C CYS A 184 -7.30 3.36 -11.51
N GLU A 185 -7.49 4.02 -10.37
CA GLU A 185 -8.60 4.95 -10.19
C GLU A 185 -8.41 6.21 -11.02
N VAL A 186 -7.18 6.74 -11.05
CA VAL A 186 -6.85 7.98 -11.74
C VAL A 186 -5.57 7.83 -12.57
N ILE A 187 -5.66 8.15 -13.86
CA ILE A 187 -4.52 8.13 -14.78
C ILE A 187 -4.29 9.50 -15.41
N SER A 188 -3.06 9.80 -15.81
CA SER A 188 -2.76 11.03 -16.55
C SER A 188 -3.19 10.93 -18.02
N LYS A 189 -3.32 12.09 -18.70
CA LYS A 189 -3.56 12.15 -20.16
C LYS A 189 -2.52 11.34 -20.96
N PRO A 190 -1.20 11.45 -20.72
CA PRO A 190 -0.22 10.63 -21.42
C PRO A 190 -0.44 9.12 -21.27
N VAL A 191 -0.75 8.65 -20.05
CA VAL A 191 -1.03 7.23 -19.79
C VAL A 191 -2.28 6.79 -20.54
N ASN A 192 -3.36 7.57 -20.47
CA ASN A 192 -4.60 7.28 -21.19
C ASN A 192 -4.40 7.20 -22.71
N SER A 193 -3.70 8.17 -23.31
CA SER A 193 -3.39 8.17 -24.74
C SER A 193 -2.58 6.93 -25.15
N TRP A 194 -1.60 6.54 -24.34
CA TRP A 194 -0.82 5.33 -24.61
C TRP A 194 -1.68 4.06 -24.57
N ILE A 195 -2.58 3.94 -23.58
CA ILE A 195 -3.51 2.81 -23.42
C ILE A 195 -4.43 2.70 -24.63
N GLN A 196 -5.04 3.81 -25.08
CA GLN A 196 -5.93 3.80 -26.26
C GLN A 196 -5.26 3.26 -27.52
N ILE A 197 -3.95 3.46 -27.67
CA ILE A 197 -3.17 3.00 -28.83
C ILE A 197 -2.69 1.55 -28.68
N ASN A 198 -2.38 1.11 -27.45
CA ASN A 198 -1.62 -0.11 -27.22
C ASN A 198 -2.38 -1.23 -26.48
N ALA A 199 -3.48 -0.94 -25.78
CA ALA A 199 -4.17 -1.90 -24.93
C ALA A 199 -4.59 -3.18 -25.67
N SER A 200 -5.04 -3.06 -26.92
CA SER A 200 -5.47 -4.21 -27.72
C SER A 200 -4.34 -5.19 -28.08
N LYS A 201 -3.08 -4.79 -27.87
CA LYS A 201 -1.89 -5.61 -28.15
C LYS A 201 -1.34 -6.28 -26.89
N LEU A 202 -1.91 -5.98 -25.72
CA LEU A 202 -1.48 -6.52 -24.44
C LEU A 202 -2.35 -7.73 -24.06
N ASP A 203 -1.73 -8.72 -23.42
CA ASP A 203 -2.45 -9.84 -22.79
C ASP A 203 -2.82 -9.50 -21.33
N VAL A 204 -3.12 -8.22 -21.07
CA VAL A 204 -3.40 -7.68 -19.74
C VAL A 204 -4.67 -6.85 -19.81
N TYR A 205 -5.63 -7.16 -18.94
CA TYR A 205 -6.84 -6.36 -18.79
C TYR A 205 -6.53 -5.06 -18.03
N LEU A 206 -6.92 -3.94 -18.61
CA LEU A 206 -6.65 -2.60 -18.12
C LEU A 206 -7.97 -1.91 -17.73
N ASP A 207 -8.14 -1.59 -16.45
CA ASP A 207 -9.34 -0.97 -15.87
C ASP A 207 -9.00 0.41 -15.28
N PHE A 208 -9.34 1.47 -16.01
CA PHE A 208 -8.99 2.84 -15.65
C PHE A 208 -10.24 3.72 -15.58
N LYS A 209 -10.48 4.37 -14.43
CA LYS A 209 -11.76 5.05 -14.15
C LYS A 209 -11.80 6.52 -14.53
N SER A 210 -10.70 7.27 -14.38
CA SER A 210 -10.70 8.72 -14.59
C SER A 210 -9.37 9.23 -15.15
N VAL A 211 -9.45 10.26 -15.99
CA VAL A 211 -8.27 10.97 -16.49
C VAL A 211 -8.11 12.24 -15.67
N ASN A 212 -6.93 12.45 -15.08
CA ASN A 212 -6.65 13.74 -14.45
C ASN A 212 -6.31 14.78 -15.52
N GLU A 213 -7.10 15.84 -15.56
CA GLU A 213 -6.79 17.07 -16.30
C GLU A 213 -5.89 17.94 -15.41
N GLU A 214 -4.66 17.50 -15.14
CA GLU A 214 -3.64 18.46 -14.68
C GLU A 214 -3.33 19.34 -15.90
N THR A 215 -3.81 20.59 -15.83
CA THR A 215 -3.44 21.73 -16.66
C THR A 215 -1.93 21.95 -16.55
N ASP A 216 -1.30 22.17 -17.70
CA ASP A 216 -0.03 22.87 -17.79
C ASP A 216 -0.23 24.22 -17.11
N ASP A 217 0.31 24.44 -15.90
CA ASP A 217 0.42 25.77 -15.27
C ASP A 217 1.32 25.64 -14.02
N GLU A 218 2.60 25.38 -14.25
CA GLU A 218 3.72 26.06 -13.56
C GLU A 218 4.84 26.15 -14.62
N GLU A 219 4.56 26.88 -15.70
CA GLU A 219 5.63 27.61 -16.37
C GLU A 219 6.07 28.70 -15.38
N ASP A 220 7.04 28.38 -14.54
CA ASP A 220 7.94 29.39 -13.96
C ASP A 220 8.80 29.95 -15.11
N ASN A 221 8.18 30.76 -15.96
CA ASN A 221 8.86 31.77 -16.76
C ASN A 221 8.25 33.10 -16.33
N ASP A 222 9.03 33.87 -15.57
CA ASP A 222 9.50 35.14 -16.08
C ASP A 222 10.71 35.56 -15.23
N ASP A 223 11.86 35.58 -15.92
CA ASP A 223 12.98 36.46 -15.63
C ASP A 223 12.44 37.88 -15.44
N ASP A 224 12.83 38.55 -14.36
CA ASP A 224 13.01 40.01 -14.41
C ASP A 224 14.28 40.36 -13.64
N ASP A 225 15.19 40.91 -14.44
CA ASP A 225 16.42 41.60 -14.11
C ASP A 225 16.30 42.52 -12.89
N ASP A 226 17.33 42.55 -12.05
CA ASP A 226 17.87 43.82 -11.58
C ASP A 226 19.37 43.66 -11.25
N GLU A 227 20.13 43.99 -12.30
CA GLU A 227 21.49 44.46 -12.30
C GLU A 227 21.67 45.64 -11.33
N TYR A 228 22.44 45.46 -10.25
CA TYR A 228 23.16 46.56 -9.61
C TYR A 228 24.57 46.11 -9.25
N GLY A 229 25.48 46.38 -10.19
CA GLY A 229 26.87 46.64 -9.86
C GLY A 229 27.01 48.06 -9.30
N TYR A 230 27.92 48.20 -8.34
CA TYR A 230 28.78 49.33 -7.95
C TYR A 230 29.35 48.89 -6.58
N ASP A 231 30.62 49.02 -6.21
CA ASP A 231 31.89 49.36 -6.84
C ASP A 231 32.92 48.91 -5.78
N ASP A 232 34.13 48.57 -6.24
CA ASP A 232 35.32 48.59 -5.39
C ASP A 232 35.43 49.95 -4.67
N ASP A 233 35.72 49.92 -3.36
CA ASP A 233 36.55 50.95 -2.76
C ASP A 233 37.40 50.33 -1.63
N GLU A 234 38.70 50.60 -1.76
CA GLU A 234 39.84 50.22 -0.95
C GLU A 234 39.77 50.76 0.50
N GLU A 235 40.16 49.94 1.48
CA GLU A 235 41.32 50.16 2.40
C GLU A 235 41.47 48.99 3.40
#